data_AF-A0AAE0FDJ4-F1
#
_entry.id   AF-A0AAE0FDJ4-F1
#
_cell.length_a   1.000
_cell.length_b   1.000
_cell.length_c   1.000
_cell.angle_alpha   90.00
_cell.angle_beta   90.00
_cell.angle_gamma   90.00
#
_symmetry.space_group_name_H-M   'P 1'
#
loop_
_entity.id
_entity.type
_entity.pdbx_description
1 polymer ?
#
loop_
_entity_poly.entity_id
_entity_poly.type
_entity_poly.pdbx_seq_one_letter_code
_entity_poly.pdbx_strand_id
1 'polypeptide(L)'
;MFSALKTCSTMRSVRKDVMRLMPMPRQRNFARSLRTSITNQHPDNSVLFPPQKLSVAPMMEWTDPHYRHLARLLTHHTWLYTEMVVDKTLLYNPDSLEKWLEFSPIQHPVVLQLGGSDPESLGAAARLTRPFQYDEINLNCGCPSEKVAGAGCFGASLMLEPELVADCASAIAEGGNVEVTIKCRIGYAPRTSIYSIGYALEHLNVVQYI
;
A
#
# COMPACT_ATOMS: atom_id res chain seq x y z
N MET A 1 -22.44 18.73 23.38
CA MET A 1 -20.98 18.83 23.58
C MET A 1 -20.31 18.15 22.39
N PHE A 2 -19.99 18.94 21.36
CA PHE A 2 -19.26 18.45 20.18
C PHE A 2 -17.79 18.28 20.57
N SER A 3 -17.34 17.03 20.67
CA SER A 3 -15.90 16.73 20.78
C SER A 3 -15.25 17.15 19.47
N ALA A 4 -14.27 18.05 19.54
CA ALA A 4 -13.46 18.45 18.42
C ALA A 4 -12.80 17.19 17.82
N LEU A 5 -13.20 16.83 16.60
CA LEU A 5 -12.40 16.00 15.71
C LEU A 5 -11.08 16.74 15.52
N LYS A 6 -10.09 16.45 16.38
CA LYS A 6 -8.72 16.89 16.17
C LYS A 6 -8.31 16.30 14.84
N THR A 7 -8.13 17.16 13.84
CA THR A 7 -7.58 16.75 12.56
C THR A 7 -6.26 16.04 12.83
N CYS A 8 -6.05 14.90 12.17
CA CYS A 8 -4.83 14.12 12.28
C CYS A 8 -3.56 14.97 12.02
N SER A 9 -3.71 16.06 11.26
CA SER A 9 -2.68 17.09 11.05
C SER A 9 -2.08 17.65 12.34
N THR A 10 -2.89 17.83 13.40
CA THR A 10 -2.43 18.36 14.69
C THR A 10 -1.63 17.31 15.49
N MET A 11 -1.88 16.02 15.29
CA MET A 11 -1.15 14.93 15.96
C MET A 11 0.18 14.57 15.26
N ARG A 12 0.28 14.76 13.93
CA ARG A 12 1.50 14.47 13.16
C ARG A 12 2.67 15.40 13.48
N SER A 13 2.40 16.65 13.91
CA SER A 13 3.45 17.63 14.27
C SER A 13 4.32 17.21 15.47
N VAL A 14 3.83 16.31 16.34
CA VAL A 14 4.53 15.95 17.60
C VAL A 14 5.46 14.74 17.44
N ARG A 15 5.36 13.99 16.32
CA ARG A 15 6.14 12.76 16.10
C ARG A 15 7.34 12.90 15.14
N LYS A 16 7.55 14.08 14.54
CA LYS A 16 8.67 14.31 13.59
C LYS A 16 10.05 14.32 14.25
N ASP A 17 10.16 14.38 15.57
CA ASP A 17 11.43 14.54 16.28
C ASP A 17 12.19 13.24 16.61
N VAL A 18 11.69 12.06 16.21
CA VAL A 18 12.32 10.77 16.59
C VAL A 18 13.02 10.03 15.41
N MET A 19 12.86 10.48 14.17
CA MET A 19 13.44 9.80 12.99
C MET A 19 14.80 10.36 12.49
N ARG A 20 15.46 11.25 13.23
CA ARG A 20 16.70 11.90 12.77
C ARG A 20 18.03 11.20 13.10
N LEU A 21 18.02 10.01 13.70
CA LEU A 21 19.25 9.33 14.13
C LEU A 21 19.17 7.82 13.90
N MET A 22 19.21 7.39 12.64
CA MET A 22 19.63 6.03 12.30
C MET A 22 20.66 6.06 11.18
N PRO A 23 21.85 5.45 11.36
CA PRO A 23 22.90 5.46 10.35
C PRO A 23 22.54 4.52 9.19
N MET A 24 22.65 5.05 7.98
CA MET A 24 22.54 4.29 6.73
C MET A 24 23.61 3.18 6.66
N PRO A 25 23.28 1.94 6.26
CA PRO A 25 24.28 0.91 6.01
C PRO A 25 25.15 1.28 4.78
N ARG A 26 26.47 1.12 4.96
CA ARG A 26 27.52 1.41 3.96
C ARG A 26 27.25 0.70 2.63
N GLN A 27 27.01 1.48 1.58
CA GLN A 27 27.06 0.99 0.20
C GLN A 27 28.51 0.63 -0.18
N ARG A 28 28.72 -0.60 -0.66
CA ARG A 28 29.97 -0.99 -1.32
C ARG A 28 29.99 -0.42 -2.73
N ASN A 29 31.00 0.37 -3.01
CA ASN A 29 31.30 0.97 -4.31
C ASN A 29 31.54 -0.11 -5.37
N PHE A 30 30.77 -0.09 -6.45
CA PHE A 30 31.23 -0.56 -7.75
C PHE A 30 31.03 0.58 -8.74
N ALA A 31 32.13 1.26 -9.06
CA ALA A 31 32.11 2.40 -9.96
C ALA A 31 32.27 1.95 -11.41
N ARG A 32 31.29 2.38 -12.22
CA ARG A 32 31.45 3.11 -13.49
C ARG A 32 31.65 2.30 -14.79
N SER A 33 30.92 2.77 -15.81
CA SER A 33 31.05 2.61 -17.28
C SER A 33 29.79 1.91 -17.84
N LEU A 34 28.93 2.43 -18.72
CA LEU A 34 28.94 3.53 -19.68
C LEU A 34 27.49 4.01 -19.92
N ARG A 35 27.32 5.29 -20.26
CA ARG A 35 26.09 5.82 -20.88
C ARG A 35 26.01 5.30 -22.31
N THR A 36 24.99 4.53 -22.65
CA THR A 36 24.28 4.59 -23.95
C THR A 36 23.02 3.73 -23.90
N SER A 37 21.92 4.32 -24.37
CA SER A 37 20.69 3.66 -24.85
C SER A 37 19.77 3.03 -23.80
N ILE A 38 18.78 3.82 -23.39
CA ILE A 38 17.50 3.35 -22.85
C ILE A 38 16.80 2.57 -23.97
N THR A 39 16.81 1.24 -23.88
CA THR A 39 15.86 0.39 -24.60
C THR A 39 15.31 -0.61 -23.60
N ASN A 40 14.01 -0.50 -23.32
CA ASN A 40 13.18 -1.47 -22.63
C ASN A 40 13.49 -2.88 -23.13
N GLN A 41 13.99 -3.73 -22.25
CA GLN A 41 14.00 -5.17 -22.44
C GLN A 41 13.61 -5.83 -21.11
N HIS A 42 12.30 -5.91 -20.87
CA HIS A 42 11.76 -7.00 -20.07
C HIS A 42 11.41 -8.13 -21.06
N PRO A 43 11.95 -9.34 -20.88
CA PRO A 43 11.61 -10.47 -21.72
C PRO A 43 10.16 -10.87 -21.49
N ASP A 44 9.49 -11.09 -22.62
CA ASP A 44 8.15 -11.61 -22.83
C ASP A 44 7.80 -12.78 -21.89
N ASN A 45 7.00 -12.49 -20.86
CA ASN A 45 6.23 -13.46 -20.09
C ASN A 45 5.16 -12.71 -19.26
N SER A 46 4.39 -11.82 -19.89
CA SER A 46 3.27 -11.19 -19.19
C SER A 46 2.18 -12.23 -18.99
N VAL A 47 2.19 -12.88 -17.83
CA VAL A 47 0.99 -13.59 -17.34
C VAL A 47 -0.12 -12.54 -17.32
N LEU A 48 -1.00 -12.62 -18.33
CA LEU A 48 -2.14 -11.73 -18.44
C LEU A 48 -3.15 -12.21 -17.40
N PHE A 49 -3.11 -11.59 -16.22
CA PHE A 49 -4.09 -11.86 -15.19
C PHE A 49 -5.49 -11.52 -15.70
N PRO A 50 -6.52 -12.27 -15.27
CA PRO A 50 -7.88 -11.96 -15.65
C PRO A 50 -8.23 -10.55 -15.17
N PRO A 51 -9.08 -9.81 -15.91
CA PRO A 51 -9.56 -8.50 -15.47
C PRO A 51 -10.12 -8.59 -14.04
N GLN A 52 -9.80 -7.62 -13.19
CA GLN A 52 -10.19 -7.58 -11.78
C GLN A 52 -11.70 -7.30 -11.60
N LYS A 53 -12.54 -8.21 -12.11
CA LYS A 53 -14.01 -8.14 -12.03
C LYS A 53 -14.54 -8.68 -10.71
N LEU A 54 -13.78 -9.57 -10.08
CA LEU A 54 -14.12 -10.20 -8.81
C LEU A 54 -12.87 -10.33 -7.95
N SER A 55 -12.98 -9.87 -6.71
CA SER A 55 -11.94 -9.98 -5.69
C SER A 55 -12.51 -10.46 -4.36
N VAL A 56 -11.67 -11.09 -3.55
CA VAL A 56 -11.95 -11.31 -2.13
C VAL A 56 -11.40 -10.12 -1.36
N ALA A 57 -12.24 -9.48 -0.55
CA ALA A 57 -11.86 -8.29 0.21
C ALA A 57 -10.74 -8.60 1.23
N PRO A 58 -9.88 -7.61 1.54
CA PRO A 58 -8.91 -7.70 2.64
C PRO A 58 -9.64 -7.75 3.98
N MET A 59 -9.36 -8.78 4.78
CA MET A 59 -10.02 -9.03 6.07
C MET A 59 -8.99 -9.47 7.10
N MET A 60 -8.71 -8.60 8.08
CA MET A 60 -7.83 -8.92 9.22
C MET A 60 -8.26 -10.23 9.89
N GLU A 61 -7.29 -11.09 10.20
CA GLU A 61 -7.42 -12.43 10.80
C GLU A 61 -8.18 -13.45 9.96
N TRP A 62 -8.51 -13.13 8.70
CA TRP A 62 -9.22 -14.03 7.80
C TRP A 62 -8.45 -14.28 6.51
N THR A 63 -8.01 -13.24 5.82
CA THR A 63 -7.35 -13.37 4.51
C THR A 63 -5.85 -13.58 4.64
N ASP A 64 -5.46 -14.48 5.53
CA ASP A 64 -4.07 -14.92 5.70
C ASP A 64 -3.59 -15.80 4.52
N PRO A 65 -2.30 -16.17 4.42
CA PRO A 65 -1.82 -17.02 3.34
C PRO A 65 -2.51 -18.40 3.25
N HIS A 66 -3.00 -18.96 4.36
CA HIS A 66 -3.66 -20.26 4.39
C HIS A 66 -5.07 -20.18 3.81
N TYR A 67 -5.85 -19.17 4.20
CA TYR A 67 -7.14 -18.88 3.61
C TYR A 67 -7.02 -18.61 2.11
N ARG A 68 -6.06 -17.77 1.70
CA ARG A 68 -5.87 -17.47 0.27
C ARG A 68 -5.49 -18.72 -0.52
N HIS A 69 -4.71 -19.63 0.07
CA HIS A 69 -4.45 -20.94 -0.53
C HIS A 69 -5.74 -21.75 -0.71
N LEU A 70 -6.60 -21.83 0.33
CA LEU A 70 -7.91 -22.48 0.22
C LEU A 70 -8.79 -21.82 -0.86
N ALA A 71 -8.87 -20.50 -0.88
CA ALA A 71 -9.64 -19.76 -1.89
C ALA A 71 -9.16 -20.09 -3.31
N ARG A 72 -7.84 -20.25 -3.50
CA ARG A 72 -7.26 -20.64 -4.79
C ARG A 72 -7.61 -22.06 -5.24
N LEU A 73 -7.98 -22.95 -4.31
CA LEU A 73 -8.54 -24.28 -4.67
C LEU A 73 -9.97 -24.19 -5.23
N LEU A 74 -10.68 -23.09 -4.95
CA LEU A 74 -12.06 -22.87 -5.39
C LEU A 74 -12.16 -22.02 -6.67
N THR A 75 -11.16 -21.17 -6.94
CA THR A 75 -11.17 -20.24 -8.07
C THR A 75 -9.76 -19.96 -8.59
N HIS A 76 -9.61 -19.95 -9.91
CA HIS A 76 -8.37 -19.56 -10.60
C HIS A 76 -8.36 -18.11 -11.07
N HIS A 77 -9.50 -17.41 -11.01
CA HIS A 77 -9.64 -16.09 -11.64
C HIS A 77 -9.88 -14.94 -10.67
N THR A 78 -10.24 -15.25 -9.42
CA THR A 78 -10.49 -14.23 -8.40
C THR A 78 -9.18 -13.64 -7.90
N TRP A 79 -9.14 -12.31 -7.77
CA TRP A 79 -8.04 -11.58 -7.15
C TRP A 79 -8.13 -11.67 -5.62
N LEU A 80 -7.02 -11.99 -4.97
CA LEU A 80 -7.00 -12.23 -3.52
C LEU A 80 -6.24 -11.12 -2.82
N TYR A 81 -6.89 -10.43 -1.88
CA TYR A 81 -6.23 -9.42 -1.06
C TYR A 81 -5.61 -10.04 0.17
N THR A 82 -4.46 -9.51 0.59
CA THR A 82 -3.89 -9.81 1.90
C THR A 82 -4.71 -9.19 3.03
N GLU A 83 -4.41 -9.57 4.26
CA GLU A 83 -4.67 -8.69 5.40
C GLU A 83 -3.96 -7.34 5.22
N MET A 84 -4.44 -6.30 5.91
CA MET A 84 -3.79 -5.00 5.88
C MET A 84 -2.46 -5.05 6.66
N VAL A 85 -1.36 -4.77 5.98
CA VAL A 85 -0.02 -4.67 6.58
C VAL A 85 0.33 -3.20 6.80
N VAL A 86 0.64 -2.82 8.03
CA VAL A 86 1.05 -1.44 8.35
C VAL A 86 2.48 -1.21 7.87
N ASP A 87 2.73 -0.10 7.18
CA ASP A 87 4.04 0.30 6.63
C ASP A 87 5.19 0.16 7.65
N LYS A 88 4.99 0.70 8.84
CA LYS A 88 5.95 0.69 9.96
C LYS A 88 6.25 -0.71 10.48
N THR A 89 5.31 -1.66 10.35
CA THR A 89 5.59 -3.06 10.70
C THR A 89 6.71 -3.61 9.85
N LEU A 90 6.72 -3.30 8.55
CA LEU A 90 7.78 -3.74 7.64
C LEU A 90 9.08 -2.99 7.90
N LEU A 91 9.02 -1.67 8.06
CA LEU A 91 10.21 -0.83 8.26
C LEU A 91 10.96 -1.12 9.57
N TYR A 92 10.24 -1.46 10.64
CA TYR A 92 10.85 -1.76 11.94
C TYR A 92 11.24 -3.23 12.13
N ASN A 93 10.86 -4.11 11.20
CA ASN A 93 11.19 -5.54 11.26
C ASN A 93 11.75 -6.04 9.92
N PRO A 94 12.82 -5.41 9.38
CA PRO A 94 13.35 -5.74 8.06
C PRO A 94 13.94 -7.16 7.97
N ASP A 95 14.31 -7.77 9.11
CA ASP A 95 14.87 -9.12 9.18
C ASP A 95 13.80 -10.22 9.33
N SER A 96 12.50 -9.86 9.25
CA SER A 96 11.38 -10.80 9.45
C SER A 96 10.19 -10.45 8.56
N LEU A 97 10.48 -10.00 7.33
CA LEU A 97 9.48 -9.58 6.37
C LEU A 97 8.61 -10.75 5.90
N GLU A 98 9.19 -11.95 5.83
CA GLU A 98 8.54 -13.20 5.41
C GLU A 98 7.29 -13.49 6.23
N LYS A 99 7.32 -13.17 7.54
CA LYS A 99 6.17 -13.33 8.45
C LYS A 99 4.91 -12.61 7.95
N TRP A 100 5.09 -11.47 7.26
CA TRP A 100 4.00 -10.60 6.82
C TRP A 100 3.75 -10.68 5.32
N LEU A 101 4.79 -11.00 4.54
CA LEU A 101 4.79 -10.86 3.09
C LEU A 101 4.90 -12.18 2.32
N GLU A 102 5.31 -13.28 2.96
CA GLU A 102 5.50 -14.54 2.24
C GLU A 102 4.15 -15.19 1.85
N PHE A 103 4.09 -15.71 0.64
CA PHE A 103 2.99 -16.54 0.16
C PHE A 103 3.47 -17.51 -0.93
N SER A 104 2.68 -18.56 -1.18
CA SER A 104 2.99 -19.54 -2.23
C SER A 104 2.64 -19.00 -3.61
N PRO A 105 3.47 -19.20 -4.65
CA PRO A 105 3.21 -18.70 -6.02
C PRO A 105 1.88 -19.15 -6.63
N ILE A 106 1.29 -20.26 -6.17
CA ILE A 106 -0.03 -20.68 -6.65
C ILE A 106 -1.12 -19.64 -6.39
N GLN A 107 -0.93 -18.75 -5.40
CA GLN A 107 -1.95 -17.79 -4.99
C GLN A 107 -2.18 -16.66 -6.00
N HIS A 108 -1.28 -16.44 -6.97
CA HIS A 108 -1.45 -15.37 -7.97
C HIS A 108 -2.80 -15.46 -8.72
N PRO A 109 -3.46 -14.32 -9.01
CA PRO A 109 -3.06 -12.96 -8.64
C PRO A 109 -3.38 -12.59 -7.17
N VAL A 110 -2.45 -11.90 -6.50
CA VAL A 110 -2.52 -11.44 -5.11
C VAL A 110 -2.21 -9.96 -4.99
N VAL A 111 -3.05 -9.24 -4.24
CA VAL A 111 -2.88 -7.81 -3.93
C VAL A 111 -2.43 -7.63 -2.48
N LEU A 112 -1.31 -6.94 -2.28
CA LEU A 112 -0.88 -6.51 -0.95
C LEU A 112 -1.62 -5.26 -0.54
N GLN A 113 -2.36 -5.29 0.57
CA GLN A 113 -2.90 -4.06 1.15
C GLN A 113 -1.96 -3.45 2.19
N LEU A 114 -1.50 -2.22 1.95
CA LEU A 114 -0.73 -1.41 2.88
C LEU A 114 -1.61 -0.43 3.68
N GLY A 115 -1.24 -0.19 4.93
CA GLY A 115 -1.80 0.86 5.78
C GLY A 115 -0.72 1.82 6.27
N GLY A 116 -0.94 3.11 6.09
CA GLY A 116 0.00 4.16 6.49
C GLY A 116 -0.51 5.54 6.06
N SER A 117 0.17 6.60 6.47
CA SER A 117 -0.18 7.98 6.11
C SER A 117 1.03 8.90 5.88
N ASP A 118 2.22 8.31 5.82
CA ASP A 118 3.47 9.02 5.55
C ASP A 118 4.02 8.53 4.21
N PRO A 119 4.08 9.38 3.17
CA PRO A 119 4.51 8.97 1.83
C PRO A 119 5.90 8.34 1.81
N GLU A 120 6.86 8.89 2.58
CA GLU A 120 8.22 8.36 2.66
C GLU A 120 8.23 6.93 3.24
N SER A 121 7.55 6.72 4.36
CA SER A 121 7.39 5.40 4.99
C SER A 121 6.71 4.40 4.06
N LEU A 122 5.62 4.80 3.39
CA LEU A 122 4.89 3.93 2.48
C LEU A 122 5.71 3.55 1.24
N GLY A 123 6.43 4.50 0.64
CA GLY A 123 7.32 4.21 -0.49
C GLY A 123 8.51 3.33 -0.11
N ALA A 124 9.06 3.50 1.10
CA ALA A 124 10.09 2.62 1.62
C ALA A 124 9.56 1.20 1.89
N ALA A 125 8.37 1.09 2.48
CA ALA A 125 7.71 -0.19 2.73
C ALA A 125 7.39 -0.93 1.42
N ALA A 126 6.85 -0.24 0.42
CA ALA A 126 6.59 -0.79 -0.91
C ALA A 126 7.88 -1.31 -1.60
N ARG A 127 9.03 -0.67 -1.35
CA ARG A 127 10.32 -1.14 -1.87
C ARG A 127 10.77 -2.46 -1.26
N LEU A 128 10.47 -2.67 0.03
CA LEU A 128 10.78 -3.93 0.73
C LEU A 128 9.94 -5.10 0.21
N THR A 129 8.80 -4.84 -0.45
CA THR A 129 7.90 -5.90 -0.89
C THR A 129 8.22 -6.46 -2.28
N ARG A 130 9.08 -5.77 -3.06
CA ARG A 130 9.48 -6.20 -4.42
C ARG A 130 9.94 -7.66 -4.52
N PRO A 131 10.76 -8.21 -3.60
CA PRO A 131 11.19 -9.61 -3.68
C PRO A 131 10.06 -10.62 -3.53
N PHE A 132 8.93 -10.22 -2.94
CA PHE A 132 7.74 -11.07 -2.73
C PHE A 132 6.77 -11.06 -3.92
N GLN A 133 7.03 -10.22 -4.93
CA GLN A 133 6.38 -10.28 -6.24
C GLN A 133 4.84 -10.20 -6.20
N TYR A 134 4.26 -9.38 -5.33
CA TYR A 134 2.82 -9.06 -5.41
C TYR A 134 2.45 -8.48 -6.77
N ASP A 135 1.24 -8.77 -7.25
CA ASP A 135 0.78 -8.34 -8.58
C ASP A 135 0.27 -6.89 -8.57
N GLU A 136 -0.14 -6.41 -7.40
CA GLU A 136 -0.68 -5.07 -7.16
C GLU A 136 -0.43 -4.68 -5.69
N ILE A 137 -0.28 -3.38 -5.42
CA ILE A 137 -0.31 -2.83 -4.06
C ILE A 137 -1.55 -1.95 -3.89
N ASN A 138 -2.32 -2.17 -2.84
CA ASN A 138 -3.50 -1.38 -2.50
C ASN A 138 -3.26 -0.55 -1.24
N LEU A 139 -3.62 0.75 -1.26
CA LEU A 139 -3.61 1.59 -0.07
C LEU A 139 -4.97 1.52 0.65
N ASN A 140 -4.95 1.21 1.95
CA ASN A 140 -6.14 1.27 2.79
C ASN A 140 -6.50 2.72 3.14
N CYS A 141 -7.58 3.21 2.55
CA CYS A 141 -8.19 4.51 2.84
C CYS A 141 -9.64 4.34 3.38
N GLY A 142 -9.93 3.22 4.07
CA GLY A 142 -11.31 2.83 4.40
C GLY A 142 -11.56 2.28 5.79
N CYS A 143 -10.53 1.86 6.54
CA CYS A 143 -10.71 1.31 7.88
C CYS A 143 -11.11 2.39 8.90
N PRO A 144 -12.27 2.28 9.59
CA PRO A 144 -12.73 3.27 10.56
C PRO A 144 -12.26 3.00 12.00
N SER A 145 -11.55 1.90 12.25
CA SER A 145 -11.13 1.48 13.60
C SER A 145 -10.34 2.56 14.33
N GLU A 146 -10.58 2.75 15.63
CA GLU A 146 -9.86 3.76 16.44
C GLU A 146 -8.34 3.57 16.43
N LYS A 147 -7.87 2.31 16.38
CA LYS A 147 -6.44 2.01 16.30
C LYS A 147 -5.82 2.50 14.98
N VAL A 148 -6.62 2.55 13.92
CA VAL A 148 -6.20 2.91 12.56
C VAL A 148 -6.49 4.38 12.26
N ALA A 149 -7.76 4.80 12.33
CA ALA A 149 -8.19 6.16 12.01
C ALA A 149 -7.96 7.17 13.14
N GLY A 150 -7.96 6.71 14.40
CA GLY A 150 -7.66 7.56 15.56
C GLY A 150 -6.16 7.64 15.81
N ALA A 151 -5.63 6.67 16.56
CA ALA A 151 -4.23 6.69 17.01
C ALA A 151 -3.21 6.45 15.87
N GLY A 152 -3.60 5.65 14.88
CA GLY A 152 -2.81 5.33 13.70
C GLY A 152 -2.76 6.47 12.69
N CYS A 153 -3.82 7.27 12.61
CA CYS A 153 -3.90 8.41 11.71
C CYS A 153 -3.84 8.01 10.22
N PHE A 154 -4.39 6.84 9.85
CA PHE A 154 -4.56 6.36 8.48
C PHE A 154 -5.92 5.66 8.27
N GLY A 155 -6.14 4.97 7.15
CA GLY A 155 -7.44 4.33 6.86
C GLY A 155 -8.50 5.36 6.50
N ALA A 156 -9.70 5.28 7.05
CA ALA A 156 -10.80 6.18 6.68
C ALA A 156 -10.51 7.66 7.01
N SER A 157 -9.61 7.94 7.97
CA SER A 157 -9.19 9.31 8.31
C SER A 157 -8.46 10.02 7.16
N LEU A 158 -7.80 9.26 6.26
CA LEU A 158 -7.14 9.80 5.07
C LEU A 158 -8.12 10.47 4.10
N MET A 159 -9.41 10.09 4.14
CA MET A 159 -10.43 10.72 3.30
C MET A 159 -10.64 12.21 3.60
N LEU A 160 -10.11 12.72 4.71
CA LEU A 160 -10.09 14.15 5.04
C LEU A 160 -8.98 14.91 4.30
N GLU A 161 -7.99 14.20 3.75
CA GLU A 161 -6.76 14.75 3.18
C GLU A 161 -6.46 14.08 1.82
N PRO A 162 -7.28 14.34 0.78
CA PRO A 162 -7.16 13.65 -0.50
C PRO A 162 -5.81 13.89 -1.21
N GLU A 163 -5.21 15.07 -1.06
CA GLU A 163 -3.86 15.34 -1.59
C GLU A 163 -2.80 14.44 -0.94
N LEU A 164 -2.91 14.19 0.37
CA LEU A 164 -2.01 13.25 1.06
C LEU A 164 -2.20 11.82 0.54
N VAL A 165 -3.42 11.44 0.18
CA VAL A 165 -3.69 10.13 -0.45
C VAL A 165 -2.97 10.03 -1.80
N ALA A 166 -2.96 11.10 -2.60
CA ALA A 166 -2.24 11.16 -3.86
C ALA A 166 -0.71 11.08 -3.67
N ASP A 167 -0.16 11.80 -2.69
CA ASP A 167 1.26 11.71 -2.33
C ASP A 167 1.64 10.28 -1.89
N CYS A 168 0.81 9.66 -1.06
CA CYS A 168 1.02 8.29 -0.60
C CYS A 168 0.97 7.29 -1.76
N ALA A 169 -0.04 7.38 -2.63
CA ALA A 169 -0.17 6.50 -3.79
C ALA A 169 1.03 6.63 -4.74
N SER A 170 1.48 7.86 -5.00
CA SER A 170 2.65 8.14 -5.83
C SER A 170 3.92 7.51 -5.25
N ALA A 171 4.15 7.69 -3.95
CA ALA A 171 5.32 7.12 -3.28
C ALA A 171 5.30 5.58 -3.27
N ILE A 172 4.12 4.97 -3.10
CA ILE A 172 3.96 3.51 -3.23
C ILE A 172 4.27 3.06 -4.65
N ALA A 173 3.81 3.77 -5.67
CA ALA A 173 4.04 3.39 -7.06
C ALA A 173 5.54 3.41 -7.42
N GLU A 174 6.23 4.47 -7.04
CA GLU A 174 7.69 4.58 -7.19
C GLU A 174 8.43 3.50 -6.38
N GLY A 175 7.92 3.20 -5.18
CA GLY A 175 8.48 2.23 -4.25
C GLY A 175 8.27 0.78 -4.69
N GLY A 176 7.08 0.40 -5.16
CA GLY A 176 6.67 -0.98 -5.41
C GLY A 176 6.92 -1.47 -6.83
N ASN A 177 6.97 -0.57 -7.83
CA ASN A 177 7.12 -0.93 -9.24
C ASN A 177 6.03 -1.92 -9.75
N VAL A 178 4.81 -1.78 -9.22
CA VAL A 178 3.59 -2.51 -9.59
C VAL A 178 2.42 -1.52 -9.58
N GLU A 179 1.27 -1.93 -10.11
CA GLU A 179 0.06 -1.10 -10.10
C GLU A 179 -0.38 -0.77 -8.66
N VAL A 180 -0.90 0.44 -8.45
CA VAL A 180 -1.31 0.92 -7.12
C VAL A 180 -2.78 1.27 -7.09
N THR A 181 -3.58 0.56 -6.32
CA THR A 181 -5.02 0.84 -6.19
C THR A 181 -5.35 1.44 -4.83
N ILE A 182 -6.56 1.97 -4.68
CA ILE A 182 -7.04 2.52 -3.40
C ILE A 182 -8.37 1.90 -3.05
N LYS A 183 -8.45 1.37 -1.83
CA LYS A 183 -9.70 0.89 -1.22
C LYS A 183 -10.20 1.90 -0.21
N CYS A 184 -11.34 2.54 -0.49
CA CYS A 184 -11.91 3.58 0.38
C CYS A 184 -13.39 3.32 0.72
N ARG A 185 -13.99 4.23 1.50
CA ARG A 185 -15.43 4.30 1.70
C ARG A 185 -16.04 5.32 0.73
N ILE A 186 -17.37 5.39 0.67
CA ILE A 186 -18.08 6.46 -0.05
C ILE A 186 -17.87 7.85 0.58
N GLY A 187 -17.55 7.90 1.88
CA GLY A 187 -17.31 9.10 2.68
C GLY A 187 -16.92 8.72 4.10
N TYR A 188 -16.37 9.68 4.86
CA TYR A 188 -15.94 9.49 6.26
C TYR A 188 -16.58 10.49 7.23
N ALA A 189 -16.59 11.77 6.87
CA ALA A 189 -17.18 12.88 7.60
C ALA A 189 -18.12 13.71 6.70
N PRO A 190 -18.98 14.58 7.26
CA PRO A 190 -19.80 15.48 6.47
C PRO A 190 -18.93 16.27 5.48
N ARG A 191 -19.32 16.27 4.19
CA ARG A 191 -18.59 16.88 3.06
C ARG A 191 -17.33 16.16 2.58
N THR A 192 -16.99 14.98 3.10
CA THR A 192 -16.01 14.08 2.45
C THR A 192 -16.75 13.11 1.53
N SER A 193 -16.20 12.86 0.35
CA SER A 193 -16.75 11.87 -0.58
C SER A 193 -15.64 11.15 -1.32
N ILE A 194 -15.94 9.98 -1.88
CA ILE A 194 -15.02 9.28 -2.78
C ILE A 194 -14.53 10.17 -3.94
N TYR A 195 -15.35 11.12 -4.41
CA TYR A 195 -15.00 12.01 -5.53
C TYR A 195 -13.84 12.96 -5.22
N SER A 196 -13.63 13.35 -3.96
CA SER A 196 -12.48 14.21 -3.63
C SER A 196 -11.16 13.43 -3.73
N ILE A 197 -11.18 12.13 -3.44
CA ILE A 197 -10.04 11.23 -3.70
C ILE A 197 -9.94 10.98 -5.21
N GLY A 198 -11.08 10.80 -5.89
CA GLY A 198 -11.26 10.91 -7.34
C GLY A 198 -10.34 11.94 -7.96
N TYR A 199 -10.67 13.19 -7.66
CA TYR A 199 -10.05 14.38 -8.23
C TYR A 199 -8.55 14.48 -7.93
N ALA A 200 -8.14 14.23 -6.68
CA ALA A 200 -6.72 14.30 -6.32
C ALA A 200 -5.84 13.26 -7.04
N LEU A 201 -6.44 12.16 -7.51
CA LEU A 201 -5.75 11.10 -8.24
C LEU A 201 -5.87 11.24 -9.77
N GLU A 202 -6.66 12.17 -10.30
CA GLU A 202 -6.87 12.30 -11.77
C GLU A 202 -5.57 12.50 -12.55
N HIS A 203 -4.57 13.14 -11.93
CA HIS A 203 -3.26 13.36 -12.53
C HIS A 203 -2.32 12.16 -12.41
N LEU A 204 -2.68 11.19 -11.56
CA LEU A 204 -1.96 9.95 -11.38
C LEU A 204 -2.61 8.90 -12.29
N ASN A 205 -1.88 8.52 -13.34
CA ASN A 205 -2.23 7.43 -14.25
C ASN A 205 -2.24 6.03 -13.58
N VAL A 206 -2.42 5.97 -12.27
CA VAL A 206 -1.88 4.92 -11.40
C VAL A 206 -2.98 4.14 -10.67
N VAL A 207 -4.21 4.64 -10.54
CA VAL A 207 -5.15 4.13 -9.52
C VAL A 207 -6.51 3.66 -10.05
N GLN A 208 -6.82 2.39 -9.83
CA GLN A 208 -8.18 1.84 -9.90
C GLN A 208 -8.87 1.91 -8.52
N TYR A 209 -10.16 2.29 -8.48
CA TYR A 209 -10.99 2.31 -7.27
C TYR A 209 -11.69 0.97 -7.09
N ILE A 210 -11.67 0.44 -5.86
CA ILE A 210 -12.27 -0.86 -5.49
C ILE A 210 -13.12 -0.71 -4.23
#